data_AF-A0A7C6UT50-F1
#
_entry.id   AF-A0A7C6UT50-F1
#
_cell.length_a   1.000
_cell.length_b   1.000
_cell.length_c   1.000
_cell.angle_alpha   90.00
_cell.angle_beta   90.00
_cell.angle_gamma   90.00
#
_symmetry.space_group_name_H-M   'P 1'
#
loop_
_entity.id
_entity.type
_entity.pdbx_description
1 polymer ?
#
loop_
_entity_poly.entity_id
_entity_poly.type
_entity_poly.pdbx_seq_one_letter_code
_entity_poly.pdbx_strand_id
1 'polypeptide(L)' 'MRILMVSWEYPPKIVGGLGRHVEGLSEALIKRGHQVTVVTADTPKAQEREINHGV' A
#
# COMPACT_ATOMS: atom_id res chain seq x y z
N MET A 1 -11.88 0.96 11.14
CA MET A 1 -12.10 -0.41 10.59
C MET A 1 -10.75 -1.00 10.20
N ARG A 2 -10.65 -2.33 10.05
CA ARG A 2 -9.45 -2.99 9.50
C ARG A 2 -9.68 -3.27 8.02
N ILE A 3 -8.77 -2.78 7.17
CA ILE A 3 -8.88 -2.85 5.71
C ILE A 3 -7.63 -3.53 5.17
N LEU A 4 -7.82 -4.60 4.40
CA LEU A 4 -6.77 -5.24 3.62
C LEU A 4 -6.96 -4.84 2.17
N MET A 5 -5.96 -4.20 1.59
CA MET A 5 -5.90 -3.89 0.16
C MET A 5 -4.94 -4.86 -0.51
N VAL A 6 -5.36 -5.46 -1.62
CA VAL A 6 -4.51 -6.35 -2.43
C VAL A 6 -4.31 -5.68 -3.78
N SER A 7 -3.06 -5.46 -4.16
CA SER A 7 -2.69 -4.82 -5.42
C SER A 7 -1.47 -5.51 -6.04
N TRP A 8 -1.31 -5.44 -7.36
CA TRP A 8 -0.07 -5.86 -8.03
C TRP A 8 0.94 -4.70 -8.17
N GLU A 9 0.51 -3.46 -7.92
CA GLU A 9 1.34 -2.25 -7.89
C GLU A 9 1.16 -1.52 -6.56
N TYR A 10 2.29 -1.24 -5.92
CA TYR A 10 2.43 -0.41 -4.73
C TYR A 10 3.92 -0.10 -4.58
N PRO A 11 4.33 1.10 -4.14
CA PRO A 11 5.74 1.37 -3.88
C PRO A 11 6.42 0.22 -3.09
N PRO A 12 7.62 -0.23 -3.49
CA PRO A 12 8.46 0.34 -4.55
C PRO A 12 8.14 -0.17 -5.97
N LYS A 13 7.22 -1.12 -6.16
CA LYS A 13 6.88 -1.69 -7.48
C LYS A 13 5.72 -0.93 -8.14
N ILE A 14 6.05 -0.07 -9.11
CA ILE A 14 5.08 0.70 -9.88
C ILE A 14 5.33 0.48 -11.38
N VAL A 15 4.29 0.10 -12.12
CA VAL A 15 4.34 -0.10 -13.59
C VAL A 15 3.57 1.01 -14.31
N GLY A 16 2.51 1.52 -13.69
CA GLY A 16 1.67 2.59 -14.24
C GLY A 16 0.97 3.41 -13.14
N GLY A 17 -0.21 3.95 -13.46
CA GLY A 17 -0.93 4.87 -12.57
C GLY A 17 -1.59 4.20 -11.36
N LEU A 18 -1.69 2.86 -11.35
CA LEU A 18 -2.37 2.12 -10.28
C LEU A 18 -1.63 2.25 -8.96
N GLY A 19 -0.30 2.06 -8.92
CA GLY A 19 0.47 2.13 -7.68
C GLY A 19 0.27 3.47 -6.95
N ARG A 20 0.22 4.57 -7.69
CA ARG A 20 -0.04 5.92 -7.15
C ARG A 20 -1.46 6.09 -6.60
N HIS A 21 -2.45 5.45 -7.23
CA HIS A 21 -3.82 5.46 -6.71
C HIS A 21 -3.95 4.64 -5.42
N VAL A 22 -3.29 3.48 -5.36
CA VAL A 22 -3.32 2.60 -4.19
C VAL A 22 -2.63 3.29 -3.00
N GLU A 23 -1.47 3.90 -3.21
CA GLU A 23 -0.76 4.72 -2.21
C GLU A 23 -1.62 5.88 -1.69
N GLY A 24 -2.18 6.68 -2.60
CA GLY A 24 -3.03 7.80 -2.20
C GLY A 24 -4.28 7.36 -1.43
N LEU A 25 -4.91 6.25 -1.85
CA LEU A 25 -6.10 5.71 -1.19
C LEU A 25 -5.79 5.12 0.19
N SER A 26 -4.72 4.33 0.33
CA SER A 26 -4.34 3.71 1.60
C SER A 26 -4.03 4.78 2.65
N GLU A 27 -3.26 5.81 2.28
CA GLU A 27 -2.97 6.95 3.16
C GLU A 27 -4.22 7.75 3.53
N ALA A 28 -5.12 7.99 2.57
CA ALA A 28 -6.38 8.69 2.85
C ALA A 28 -7.26 7.91 3.84
N LEU A 29 -7.28 6.58 3.76
CA LEU A 29 -8.00 5.72 4.70
C LEU A 29 -7.35 5.73 6.10
N ILE A 30 -6.03 5.74 6.19
CA ILE A 30 -5.31 5.95 7.47
C ILE A 30 -5.71 7.30 8.09
N LYS A 31 -5.70 8.39 7.31
CA LYS A 31 -6.10 9.73 7.77
C LYS A 31 -7.55 9.79 8.27
N ARG A 32 -8.42 8.89 7.82
CA ARG A 32 -9.80 8.74 8.29
C ARG A 32 -9.95 7.85 9.53
N GLY A 33 -8.85 7.43 10.15
CA GLY A 33 -8.84 6.61 11.37
C GLY A 33 -9.06 5.12 11.12
N HIS A 34 -8.77 4.63 9.91
CA HIS A 34 -8.79 3.20 9.62
C HIS A 34 -7.40 2.58 9.84
N GLN A 35 -7.36 1.28 10.13
CA GLN A 35 -6.13 0.49 10.05
C GLN A 35 -6.09 -0.15 8.68
N VAL A 36 -5.06 0.15 7.90
CA VAL A 36 -4.91 -0.30 6.52
C VAL A 36 -3.65 -1.15 6.44
N THR A 37 -3.70 -2.21 5.64
CA THR A 37 -2.53 -2.98 5.25
C THR A 37 -2.63 -3.21 3.75
N VAL A 38 -1.54 -2.97 3.02
CA VAL A 38 -1.46 -3.27 1.59
C VAL A 38 -0.59 -4.51 1.42
N VAL A 39 -1.15 -5.56 0.80
CA VAL A 39 -0.39 -6.69 0.28
C VAL A 39 -0.13 -6.41 -1.19
N THR A 40 1.14 -6.35 -1.55
CA THR A 40 1.59 -6.12 -2.92
C THR A 40 2.45 -7.25 -3.44
N ALA A 41 2.73 -7.24 -4.75
CA ALA A 41 3.61 -8.22 -5.36
C ALA A 41 5.05 -8.02 -4.88
N ASP A 42 5.73 -9.13 -4.61
CA ASP A 42 7.15 -9.13 -4.25
C ASP A 42 8.01 -8.45 -5.34
N THR A 43 9.12 -7.87 -4.89
CA THR A 43 10.10 -7.19 -5.72
C THR A 43 11.49 -7.32 -5.10
N PRO A 44 12.57 -7.39 -5.90
CA PRO A 44 13.92 -7.54 -5.36
C PRO A 44 14.22 -6.46 -4.30
N LYS A 45 14.70 -6.91 -3.13
CA LYS A 45 15.02 -6.07 -1.96
C LYS A 45 13.83 -5.48 -1.21
N ALA A 46 12.59 -5.85 -1.53
CA ALA A 46 11.46 -5.53 -0.66
C ALA A 46 11.60 -6.23 0.69
N GLN A 47 11.22 -5.54 1.75
CA GLN A 47 11.00 -6.17 3.04
C GLN A 47 9.69 -6.95 2.98
N GLU A 48 9.60 -8.08 3.68
CA GLU A 48 8.35 -8.85 3.78
C GLU A 48 7.21 -8.01 4.40
N ARG A 49 7.58 -7.07 5.28
CA ARG A 49 6.67 -6.12 5.90
C ARG A 49 7.39 -4.82 6.22
N GLU A 50 6.78 -3.70 5.88
CA GLU A 50 7.22 -2.36 6.24
C GLU A 50 6.00 -1.50 6.64
N ILE A 51 6.26 -0.36 7.29
CA ILE A 51 5.22 0.63 7.58
C ILE A 51 5.61 1.94 6.91
N ASN A 52 4.79 2.40 5.97
CA ASN A 52 5.01 3.62 5.21
C ASN A 52 3.77 4.52 5.31
N HIS A 53 3.96 5.74 5.80
CA HIS A 53 2.86 6.70 6.05
C HIS A 53 1.69 6.14 6.89
N GLY A 54 1.99 5.16 7.75
CA GLY A 54 1.00 4.50 8.62
C GLY A 54 0.26 3.33 7.98
N VAL A 55 0.55 3.00 6.72
CA VAL A 55 0.08 1.80 6.00
C VAL A 55 1.03 0.64 6.22
#